data_AF-A0A7X7QWW0-F1
#
_entry.id   AF-A0A7X7QWW0-F1
#
_cell.length_a   1.000
_cell.length_b   1.000
_cell.length_c   1.000
_cell.angle_alpha   90.00
_cell.angle_beta   90.00
_cell.angle_gamma   90.00
#
_symmetry.space_group_name_H-M   'P 1'
#
loop_
_entity.id
_entity.type
_entity.pdbx_description
1 polymer ?
#
loop_
_entity_poly.entity_id
_entity_poly.type
_entity_poly.pdbx_seq_one_letter_code
_entity_poly.pdbx_strand_id
1 'polypeptide(L)'
;MIDKEIKNKKDCSGCHACMSICPKDCITMTQDHEGFLYPKVNYNLCIKCKKCIDVCPVINKPKTNETPQAYACINKDEETRLKSSSGGIFTLLADLVLQEEGAVFGAAFNNQFELEHICIDNSN
;
A
#
# COMPACT_ATOMS: atom_id res chain seq x y z
N MET A 1 -0.72 2.89 -23.92
CA MET A 1 -1.85 2.69 -22.97
C MET A 1 -1.29 1.91 -21.82
N ILE A 2 -1.83 2.09 -20.62
CA ILE A 2 -1.17 1.62 -19.39
C ILE A 2 -0.85 0.12 -19.42
N ASP A 3 -1.75 -0.68 -19.98
CA ASP A 3 -1.64 -2.13 -20.16
C ASP A 3 -0.61 -2.58 -21.20
N LYS A 4 -0.11 -1.68 -22.06
CA LYS A 4 1.00 -1.95 -22.99
C LYS A 4 2.37 -1.61 -22.40
N GLU A 5 2.42 -0.67 -21.47
CA GLU A 5 3.65 -0.24 -20.80
C GLU A 5 3.94 -1.10 -19.56
N ILE A 6 2.92 -1.34 -18.73
CA ILE A 6 2.98 -2.26 -17.59
C ILE A 6 2.60 -3.66 -18.08
N LYS A 7 3.60 -4.45 -18.49
CA LYS A 7 3.40 -5.80 -19.04
C LYS A 7 3.31 -6.89 -17.97
N ASN A 8 3.99 -6.70 -16.85
CA ASN A 8 3.98 -7.67 -15.75
C ASN A 8 3.24 -7.09 -14.55
N LYS A 9 2.48 -7.94 -13.87
CA LYS A 9 1.74 -7.57 -12.65
C LYS A 9 2.64 -6.93 -11.58
N LYS A 10 3.86 -7.45 -11.39
CA LYS A 10 4.85 -6.94 -10.44
C LYS A 10 5.26 -5.48 -10.68
N ASP A 11 5.04 -4.97 -11.89
CA ASP A 11 5.39 -3.60 -12.25
C ASP A 11 4.23 -2.62 -11.94
N CYS A 12 3.11 -3.11 -11.39
CA CYS A 12 1.95 -2.31 -11.00
C CYS A 12 1.71 -2.39 -9.49
N SER A 13 1.60 -1.24 -8.83
CA SER A 13 1.24 -1.16 -7.42
C SER A 13 -0.28 -1.09 -7.16
N GLY A 14 -1.11 -1.16 -8.20
CA GLY A 14 -2.56 -1.04 -8.04
C GLY A 14 -3.01 0.32 -7.49
N CYS A 15 -2.28 1.41 -7.70
CA CYS A 15 -2.58 2.72 -7.12
C CYS A 15 -3.81 3.48 -7.69
N HIS A 16 -4.52 2.91 -8.67
CA HIS A 16 -5.72 3.50 -9.29
C HIS A 16 -5.54 4.85 -10.03
N ALA A 17 -4.32 5.40 -10.12
CA ALA A 17 -4.06 6.68 -10.79
C ALA A 17 -4.47 6.68 -12.27
N CYS A 18 -4.16 5.60 -13.00
CA CYS A 18 -4.50 5.46 -14.42
C CYS A 18 -6.02 5.43 -14.68
N MET A 19 -6.79 4.79 -13.81
CA MET A 19 -8.26 4.80 -13.83
C MET A 19 -8.77 6.21 -13.58
N SER A 20 -8.33 6.82 -12.48
CA SER A 20 -8.82 8.12 -12.01
C SER A 20 -8.57 9.27 -13.00
N ILE A 21 -7.44 9.25 -13.72
CA ILE A 21 -7.10 10.32 -14.69
C ILE A 21 -7.80 10.16 -16.05
N CYS A 22 -8.46 9.02 -16.30
CA CYS A 22 -8.95 8.70 -17.63
C CYS A 22 -10.25 9.49 -17.94
N PRO A 23 -10.25 10.42 -18.93
CA PRO A 23 -11.40 11.30 -19.18
C PRO A 23 -12.59 10.60 -19.88
N LYS A 24 -12.47 9.30 -20.13
CA LYS A 24 -13.48 8.46 -20.80
C LYS A 24 -13.89 7.26 -19.96
N ASP A 25 -13.40 7.19 -18.72
CA ASP A 25 -13.65 6.06 -17.80
C ASP A 25 -13.41 4.69 -18.46
N CYS A 26 -12.44 4.64 -19.39
CA CYS A 26 -12.21 3.45 -20.19
C CYS A 26 -11.29 2.43 -19.50
N ILE A 27 -10.94 2.64 -18.23
CA ILE A 27 -10.04 1.78 -17.48
C ILE A 27 -10.78 1.32 -16.23
N THR A 28 -10.87 0.02 -16.02
CA THR A 28 -11.45 -0.59 -14.82
C THR A 28 -10.39 -1.36 -14.05
N MET A 29 -10.45 -1.37 -12.73
CA MET A 29 -9.55 -2.17 -11.90
C MET A 29 -10.15 -3.56 -11.67
N THR A 30 -9.44 -4.60 -12.11
CA THR A 30 -9.88 -6.00 -12.02
C THR A 30 -9.01 -6.75 -11.04
N GLN A 31 -9.66 -7.46 -10.12
CA GLN A 31 -9.00 -8.28 -9.11
C GLN A 31 -8.45 -9.57 -9.74
N ASP A 32 -7.30 -10.02 -9.29
CA ASP A 32 -6.79 -11.35 -9.60
C ASP A 32 -7.05 -12.36 -8.47
N HIS A 33 -6.55 -13.58 -8.62
CA HIS A 33 -6.76 -14.65 -7.64
C HIS A 33 -6.15 -14.39 -6.26
N GLU A 34 -5.19 -13.46 -6.14
CA GLU A 34 -4.53 -13.09 -4.88
C GLU A 34 -5.19 -11.86 -4.23
N GLY A 35 -6.18 -11.25 -4.90
CA GLY A 35 -6.84 -10.05 -4.41
C GLY A 35 -6.24 -8.73 -4.91
N PHE A 36 -5.19 -8.77 -5.71
CA PHE A 36 -4.56 -7.55 -6.22
C PHE A 36 -5.33 -6.98 -7.42
N LEU A 37 -5.45 -5.65 -7.47
CA LEU A 37 -6.21 -4.93 -8.48
C LEU A 37 -5.30 -4.42 -9.60
N TYR A 38 -5.65 -4.72 -10.85
CA TYR A 38 -4.89 -4.32 -12.04
C TYR A 38 -5.75 -3.61 -13.09
N PRO A 39 -5.20 -2.63 -13.83
CA PRO A 39 -5.97 -1.90 -14.83
C PRO A 39 -6.27 -2.75 -16.05
N LYS A 40 -7.53 -2.73 -16.48
CA LYS A 40 -8.01 -3.31 -17.74
C LYS A 40 -8.58 -2.20 -18.61
N VAL A 41 -8.06 -2.05 -19.83
CA VAL A 41 -8.43 -0.97 -20.75
C VAL A 41 -9.52 -1.44 -21.72
N ASN A 42 -10.62 -0.69 -21.82
CA ASN A 42 -11.59 -0.79 -22.89
C ASN A 42 -11.11 0.03 -24.10
N TYR A 43 -10.63 -0.69 -25.11
CA TYR A 43 -10.06 -0.09 -26.31
C TYR A 43 -11.06 0.65 -27.19
N ASN A 44 -12.36 0.32 -27.11
CA ASN A 44 -13.39 0.97 -27.92
C ASN A 44 -13.72 2.38 -27.41
N LEU A 45 -13.54 2.63 -26.12
CA LEU A 45 -13.77 3.94 -25.49
C LEU A 45 -12.49 4.79 -25.42
N CYS A 46 -11.33 4.14 -25.54
CA CYS A 46 -10.04 4.80 -25.38
C CYS A 46 -9.74 5.77 -26.54
N ILE A 47 -9.66 7.06 -26.22
CA ILE A 47 -9.27 8.12 -27.17
C ILE A 47 -7.74 8.29 -27.32
N LYS A 48 -6.94 7.35 -26.78
CA LYS A 48 -5.47 7.35 -26.88
C LYS A 48 -4.78 8.64 -26.40
N CYS A 49 -5.36 9.34 -25.43
CA CYS A 49 -4.82 10.60 -24.88
C CYS A 49 -3.53 10.47 -24.05
N LYS A 50 -3.09 9.23 -23.75
CA LYS A 50 -1.89 8.89 -22.97
C LYS A 50 -1.81 9.37 -21.50
N LYS A 51 -2.81 10.09 -20.99
CA LYS A 51 -2.88 10.51 -19.57
C LYS A 51 -2.61 9.39 -18.55
N CYS A 52 -3.09 8.16 -18.82
CA CYS A 52 -2.83 7.01 -17.95
C CYS A 52 -1.35 6.63 -17.85
N ILE A 53 -0.55 6.92 -18.88
CA ILE A 53 0.91 6.77 -18.87
C ILE A 53 1.52 7.91 -18.07
N ASP A 54 1.15 9.15 -18.39
CA ASP A 54 1.76 10.36 -17.81
C ASP A 54 1.59 10.43 -16.28
N VAL A 55 0.45 9.95 -15.76
CA VAL A 55 0.19 9.93 -14.31
C VAL A 55 0.88 8.78 -13.58
N CYS A 56 1.36 7.76 -14.29
CA CYS A 56 1.82 6.53 -13.65
C CYS A 56 3.18 6.75 -12.94
N PRO A 57 3.29 6.59 -11.61
CA PRO A 57 4.55 6.83 -10.89
C PRO A 57 5.59 5.73 -11.13
N VAL A 58 5.18 4.54 -11.58
CA VAL A 58 6.10 3.45 -11.91
C VAL A 58 6.82 3.75 -13.23
N ILE A 59 6.10 4.32 -14.20
CA ILE A 59 6.65 4.73 -15.50
C ILE A 59 7.41 6.05 -15.33
N ASN A 60 6.79 7.04 -14.69
CA ASN A 60 7.35 8.37 -14.48
C ASN A 60 7.86 8.49 -13.05
N LYS A 61 8.99 7.84 -12.78
CA LYS A 61 9.63 7.91 -11.46
C LYS A 61 9.89 9.38 -11.10
N PRO A 62 9.28 9.91 -10.02
CA PRO A 62 9.56 11.27 -9.61
C PRO A 62 11.04 11.37 -9.25
N LYS A 63 11.72 12.37 -9.80
CA LYS A 63 13.08 12.72 -9.36
C LYS A 63 12.95 13.50 -8.06
N THR A 64 13.43 12.94 -6.97
CA THR A 64 13.63 13.69 -5.73
C THR A 64 15.05 14.26 -5.78
N ASN A 65 15.19 15.58 -5.66
CA ASN A 65 16.51 16.21 -5.56
C ASN A 65 17.08 16.17 -4.14
N GLU A 66 16.28 15.71 -3.19
CA GLU A 66 16.62 15.65 -1.78
C GLU A 66 16.76 14.19 -1.36
N THR A 67 17.86 13.88 -0.69
CA THR A 67 18.03 12.64 0.06
C THR A 67 17.45 12.86 1.45
N PRO A 68 16.25 12.32 1.76
CA PRO A 68 15.67 12.50 3.09
C PRO A 68 16.59 11.86 4.14
N GLN A 69 16.76 12.54 5.28
CA GLN A 69 17.39 11.91 6.43
C GLN A 69 16.44 10.85 6.97
N ALA A 70 16.90 9.60 7.00
CA ALA A 70 16.15 8.47 7.52
C ALA A 70 16.85 7.92 8.77
N TYR A 71 16.06 7.58 9.78
CA TYR A 71 16.55 6.92 10.99
C TYR A 71 16.06 5.47 10.99
N ALA A 72 17.00 4.54 11.18
CA ALA A 72 16.69 3.15 11.45
C ALA A 72 16.81 2.92 12.96
N CYS A 73 15.80 2.28 13.54
CA CYS A 73 15.78 1.94 14.95
C CYS A 73 15.30 0.50 15.13
N ILE A 74 15.73 -0.13 16.22
CA ILE A 74 15.26 -1.44 16.65
C ILE A 74 14.92 -1.37 18.14
N ASN A 75 13.94 -2.18 18.56
CA ASN A 75 13.63 -2.36 19.95
C ASN A 75 14.83 -3.01 20.67
N LYS A 76 15.17 -2.46 21.84
CA LYS A 76 16.26 -2.96 22.67
C LYS A 76 15.85 -4.21 23.44
N ASP A 77 14.55 -4.39 23.69
CA ASP A 77 14.01 -5.63 24.25
C ASP A 77 14.05 -6.74 23.21
N GLU A 78 14.83 -7.78 23.51
CA GLU A 78 15.11 -8.86 22.57
C GLU A 78 13.90 -9.76 22.32
N GLU A 79 13.09 -10.01 23.34
CA GLU A 79 11.90 -10.84 23.23
C GLU A 79 10.87 -10.20 22.26
N THR A 80 10.54 -8.93 22.49
CA THR A 80 9.64 -8.16 21.63
C THR A 80 10.20 -8.05 20.22
N ARG A 81 11.51 -7.79 20.08
CA ARG A 81 12.17 -7.68 18.78
C ARG A 81 12.04 -8.97 17.96
N LEU A 82 12.28 -10.13 18.57
CA LEU A 82 12.21 -11.43 17.87
C LEU A 82 10.79 -11.81 17.44
N LYS A 83 9.76 -11.33 18.17
CA LYS A 83 8.34 -11.56 17.85
C LYS A 83 7.77 -10.56 16.82
N SER A 84 8.55 -9.60 16.32
CA SER A 84 8.08 -8.47 15.52
C SER A 84 8.66 -8.44 14.09
N SER A 85 7.86 -8.01 13.10
CA SER A 85 8.29 -7.96 11.69
C SER A 85 9.18 -6.76 11.32
N SER A 86 9.27 -5.72 12.17
CA SER A 86 10.00 -4.46 11.88
C SER A 86 10.92 -4.05 13.04
N GLY A 87 11.70 -5.02 13.54
CA GLY A 87 12.63 -4.78 14.65
C GLY A 87 11.96 -4.37 15.97
N GLY A 88 10.63 -4.48 16.09
CA GLY A 88 9.86 -4.16 17.31
C GLY A 88 9.50 -2.69 17.51
N ILE A 89 9.69 -1.82 16.50
CA ILE A 89 9.39 -0.38 16.63
C ILE A 89 7.91 -0.09 16.73
N PHE A 90 7.07 -0.79 15.95
CA PHE A 90 5.63 -0.59 16.00
C PHE A 90 5.08 -0.79 17.41
N THR A 91 5.54 -1.83 18.12
CA THR A 91 5.14 -2.10 19.52
C THR A 91 5.44 -0.91 20.43
N LEU A 92 6.65 -0.33 20.35
CA LEU A 92 7.02 0.82 21.17
C LEU A 92 6.13 2.06 20.89
N LEU A 93 5.77 2.28 19.62
CA LEU A 93 4.89 3.38 19.25
C LEU A 93 3.44 3.12 19.68
N ALA A 94 2.97 1.88 19.55
CA ALA A 94 1.66 1.48 20.01
C ALA A 94 1.52 1.65 21.53
N ASP A 95 2.51 1.19 22.29
CA ASP A 95 2.54 1.35 23.75
C ASP A 95 2.48 2.82 24.18
N LEU A 96 3.22 3.71 23.48
CA LEU A 96 3.18 5.14 23.73
C LEU A 96 1.78 5.72 23.50
N VAL A 97 1.13 5.36 22.39
CA VAL A 97 -0.24 5.84 22.07
C VAL A 97 -1.24 5.38 23.13
N LEU A 98 -1.15 4.13 23.59
CA LEU A 98 -2.02 3.59 24.64
C LEU A 98 -1.80 4.25 26.00
N GLN A 99 -0.54 4.59 26.32
CA GLN A 99 -0.20 5.35 27.54
C GLN A 99 -0.76 6.78 27.52
N GLU A 100 -0.95 7.36 26.34
CA GLU A 100 -1.58 8.67 26.14
C GLU A 100 -3.10 8.58 26.00
N GLU A 101 -3.72 7.47 26.44
CA GLU A 101 -5.18 7.21 26.34
C GLU A 101 -5.70 7.27 24.90
N GLY A 102 -4.83 6.97 23.93
CA GLY A 102 -5.17 6.87 22.51
C GLY A 102 -5.61 5.46 22.10
N ALA A 103 -5.93 5.30 20.81
CA ALA A 103 -6.31 4.02 20.23
C ALA A 103 -5.35 3.60 19.10
N VAL A 104 -5.05 2.31 19.03
CA VAL A 104 -4.18 1.69 18.02
C VAL A 104 -5.00 0.74 17.17
N PHE A 105 -4.90 0.92 15.84
CA PHE A 105 -5.56 0.06 14.86
C PHE A 105 -4.53 -0.84 14.19
N GLY A 106 -4.87 -2.12 14.05
CA GLY A 106 -3.99 -3.13 13.46
C GLY A 106 -4.76 -4.18 12.68
N ALA A 107 -4.05 -5.23 12.29
CA ALA A 107 -4.63 -6.44 11.72
C ALA A 107 -4.14 -7.66 12.52
N ALA A 108 -5.05 -8.55 12.88
CA ALA A 108 -4.78 -9.77 13.62
C ALA A 108 -5.49 -10.95 12.96
N PHE A 109 -5.00 -12.17 13.24
CA PHE A 109 -5.71 -13.38 12.86
C PHE A 109 -6.66 -13.79 14.00
N ASN A 110 -7.92 -14.04 13.66
CA ASN A 110 -8.87 -14.63 14.59
C ASN A 110 -8.59 -16.13 14.81
N ASN A 111 -9.41 -16.79 15.64
CA ASN A 111 -9.26 -18.23 15.94
C ASN A 111 -9.46 -19.14 14.72
N GLN A 112 -10.08 -18.64 13.66
CA GLN A 112 -10.30 -19.32 12.38
C GLN A 112 -9.18 -19.03 11.37
N PHE A 113 -8.14 -18.29 11.78
CA PHE A 113 -7.03 -17.87 10.93
C PHE A 113 -7.45 -16.93 9.80
N GLU A 114 -8.53 -16.17 10.02
CA GLU A 114 -8.99 -15.11 9.12
C GLU A 114 -8.43 -13.77 9.60
N LEU A 115 -8.02 -12.91 8.66
CA LEU A 115 -7.50 -11.59 8.98
C LEU A 115 -8.65 -10.63 9.31
N GLU A 116 -8.58 -10.00 10.47
CA GLU A 116 -9.51 -8.97 10.93
C GLU A 116 -8.75 -7.69 11.30
N HIS A 117 -9.40 -6.55 11.05
CA HIS A 117 -8.93 -5.28 11.60
C HIS A 117 -9.41 -5.14 13.03
N ILE A 118 -8.48 -4.88 13.94
CA ILE A 118 -8.77 -4.71 15.36
C ILE A 118 -8.39 -3.31 15.82
N CYS A 119 -9.08 -2.84 16.86
CA CYS A 119 -8.76 -1.62 17.60
C CYS A 119 -8.51 -2.01 19.05
N ILE A 120 -7.41 -1.51 19.62
CA ILE A 120 -7.15 -1.58 21.06
C ILE A 120 -7.00 -0.15 21.58
N ASP A 121 -7.59 0.13 22.72
CA ASP A 121 -7.48 1.39 23.46
C ASP A 121 -6.78 1.18 24.82
N ASN A 122 -6.45 -0.07 25.15
CA ASN A 122 -5.77 -0.47 26.38
C ASN A 122 -4.67 -1.49 26.07
N SER A 123 -3.64 -1.54 26.92
CA SER A 123 -2.51 -2.49 26.78
C SER A 123 -2.77 -3.90 27.34
N ASN A 124 -4.02 -4.22 27.71
CA ASN A 124 -4.40 -5.49 28.35
C ASN A 124 -4.96 -6.51 27.35
#